data_AF-A0A7J8XJF0-F1
#
_entry.id   AF-A0A7J8XJF0-F1
#
_cell.length_a   1.000
_cell.length_b   1.000
_cell.length_c   1.000
_cell.angle_alpha   90.00
_cell.angle_beta   90.00
_cell.angle_gamma   90.00
#
_symmetry.space_group_name_H-M   'P 1'
#
loop_
_entity.id
_entity.type
_entity.pdbx_description
1 polymer ?
#
loop_
_entity_poly.entity_id
_entity_poly.type
_entity_poly.pdbx_seq_one_letter_code
_entity_poly.pdbx_strand_id
1 'polypeptide(L)'
;TIKGCLPFCSKGAATVGLPPAWVDVSEEIASNVQRARVKMNELAKAHAKALMPSFGDGKEDQQNIEALTTEITNLLKKSEKKLLQKLSAAGPSEDSNVRKNVQRQLATDLQNLSMELRKKQSTYLKCLRQQMEGQDAADLEMNLNGNRPKEEDDDLDDMVFL
;
A
#
# COMPACT_ATOMS: atom_id res chain seq x y z
N THR A 1 19.94 71.15 -3.37
CA THR A 1 18.77 70.26 -3.48
C THR A 1 19.14 68.86 -3.02
N ILE A 2 18.25 68.25 -2.27
CA ILE A 2 18.46 67.17 -1.30
C ILE A 2 18.70 65.81 -1.97
N LYS A 3 19.58 65.03 -1.34
CA LYS A 3 19.93 63.63 -1.62
C LYS A 3 18.68 62.74 -1.60
N GLY A 4 18.36 62.11 -2.73
CA GLY A 4 17.31 61.09 -2.81
C GLY A 4 17.82 59.74 -2.31
N CYS A 5 17.44 59.37 -1.09
CA CYS A 5 17.58 58.02 -0.56
C CYS A 5 16.73 57.03 -1.38
N LEU A 6 17.35 55.94 -1.84
CA LEU A 6 16.67 54.77 -2.38
C LEU A 6 15.80 54.13 -1.29
N PRO A 7 14.56 53.70 -1.57
CA PRO A 7 13.80 52.90 -0.62
C PRO A 7 14.42 51.50 -0.56
N PHE A 8 14.77 51.15 0.67
CA PHE A 8 15.28 49.86 1.11
C PHE A 8 14.47 48.71 0.50
N CYS A 9 15.17 47.77 -0.13
CA CYS A 9 14.65 46.44 -0.44
C CYS A 9 14.25 45.76 0.87
N SER A 10 12.96 45.66 1.16
CA SER A 10 12.44 44.74 2.19
C SER A 10 12.65 43.31 1.68
N LYS A 11 13.84 42.78 1.96
CA LYS A 11 14.14 41.36 1.83
C LYS A 11 13.19 40.61 2.75
N GLY A 12 12.47 39.65 2.17
CA GLY A 12 11.50 38.82 2.86
C GLY A 12 12.08 38.23 4.15
N ALA A 13 11.24 38.19 5.18
CA ALA A 13 11.50 37.46 6.40
C ALA A 13 11.77 36.00 6.04
N ALA A 14 13.05 35.63 6.00
CA ALA A 14 13.45 34.24 5.99
C ALA A 14 13.06 33.65 7.36
N THR A 15 12.05 32.79 7.36
CA THR A 15 11.68 31.96 8.50
C THR A 15 12.77 30.90 8.73
N VAL A 16 13.90 31.32 9.26
CA VAL A 16 14.99 30.43 9.67
C VAL A 16 14.57 29.77 10.98
N GLY A 17 14.05 28.54 10.91
CA GLY A 17 13.82 27.73 12.11
C GLY A 17 12.82 26.59 11.97
N LEU A 18 11.92 26.61 10.98
CA LEU A 18 10.99 25.51 10.76
C LEU A 18 11.43 24.67 9.56
N PRO A 19 11.49 23.34 9.69
CA PRO A 19 11.72 22.48 8.55
C PRO A 19 10.67 22.79 7.47
N PRO A 20 11.02 22.67 6.18
CA PRO A 20 10.07 22.91 5.11
C PRO A 20 8.80 22.06 5.30
N ALA A 21 7.63 22.60 5.01
CA ALA A 21 6.35 21.90 5.19
C ALA A 21 6.25 20.53 4.46
N TRP A 22 7.10 20.27 3.46
CA TRP A 22 7.18 18.95 2.82
C TRP A 22 7.76 17.87 3.73
N VAL A 23 8.59 18.24 4.71
CA VAL A 23 9.20 17.32 5.67
C VAL A 23 8.11 16.72 6.56
N ASP A 24 7.27 17.55 7.17
CA ASP A 24 6.15 17.08 8.01
C ASP A 24 5.22 16.13 7.24
N VAL A 25 4.95 16.45 5.98
CA VAL A 25 4.12 15.58 5.12
C VAL A 25 4.84 14.26 4.81
N SER A 26 6.15 14.30 4.56
CA SER A 26 6.94 13.09 4.29
C SER A 26 7.01 12.17 5.52
N GLU A 27 7.13 12.74 6.72
CA GLU A 27 7.11 12.00 7.97
C GLU A 27 5.75 11.36 8.24
N GLU A 28 4.65 12.07 7.95
CA GLU A 28 3.31 11.49 8.04
C GLU A 28 3.12 10.32 7.07
N ILE A 29 3.58 10.45 5.81
CA ILE A 29 3.52 9.37 4.82
C ILE A 29 4.38 8.19 5.28
N ALA A 30 5.60 8.44 5.76
CA ALA A 30 6.47 7.40 6.29
C ALA A 30 5.83 6.67 7.47
N SER A 31 5.16 7.39 8.37
CA SER A 31 4.40 6.79 9.48
C SER A 31 3.25 5.91 8.97
N ASN A 32 2.51 6.35 7.95
CA ASN A 32 1.47 5.54 7.33
C ASN A 32 2.03 4.29 6.65
N VAL A 33 3.18 4.38 5.98
CA VAL A 33 3.90 3.23 5.39
C VAL A 33 4.26 2.22 6.49
N GLN A 34 4.81 2.67 7.62
CA GLN A 34 5.11 1.77 8.75
C GLN A 34 3.85 1.12 9.31
N ARG A 35 2.77 1.88 9.48
CA ARG A 35 1.48 1.34 9.93
C ARG A 35 0.92 0.30 8.96
N ALA A 36 1.02 0.55 7.66
CA ALA A 36 0.62 -0.39 6.63
C ALA A 36 1.46 -1.67 6.68
N ARG A 37 2.78 -1.58 6.91
CA ARG A 37 3.67 -2.74 7.11
C ARG A 37 3.25 -3.60 8.30
N VAL A 38 2.94 -2.97 9.44
CA VAL A 38 2.48 -3.69 10.63
C VAL A 38 1.18 -4.45 10.34
N LYS A 39 0.20 -3.78 9.71
CA LYS A 39 -1.07 -4.39 9.32
C LYS A 39 -0.90 -5.50 8.28
N MET A 40 0.07 -5.37 7.38
CA MET A 40 0.40 -6.44 6.42
C MET A 40 0.84 -7.73 7.12
N ASN A 41 1.57 -7.61 8.22
CA ASN A 41 1.97 -8.74 9.04
C ASN A 41 0.79 -9.34 9.81
N GLU A 42 -0.12 -8.50 10.32
CA GLU A 42 -1.38 -8.96 10.94
C GLU A 42 -2.26 -9.70 9.93
N LEU A 43 -2.38 -9.17 8.71
CA LEU A 43 -3.10 -9.82 7.61
C LEU A 43 -2.50 -11.19 7.28
N ALA A 44 -1.17 -11.31 7.25
CA ALA A 44 -0.51 -12.59 7.01
C ALA A 44 -0.81 -13.63 8.11
N LYS A 45 -0.89 -13.19 9.38
CA LYS A 45 -1.28 -14.06 10.51
C LYS A 45 -2.75 -14.47 10.39
N ALA A 46 -3.63 -13.54 10.02
CA ALA A 46 -5.04 -13.82 9.81
C ALA A 46 -5.25 -14.82 8.65
N HIS A 47 -4.54 -14.65 7.53
CA HIS A 47 -4.54 -15.62 6.43
C HIS A 47 -4.11 -17.02 6.90
N ALA A 48 -3.00 -17.12 7.65
CA ALA A 48 -2.54 -18.41 8.16
C ALA A 48 -3.55 -19.05 9.12
N LYS A 49 -4.19 -18.26 9.98
CA LYS A 49 -5.23 -18.72 10.90
C LYS A 49 -6.48 -19.19 10.17
N ALA A 50 -6.94 -18.44 9.17
CA ALA A 50 -8.11 -18.80 8.36
C ALA A 50 -7.89 -20.08 7.54
N LEU A 51 -6.64 -20.34 7.12
CA LEU A 51 -6.28 -21.56 6.39
C LEU A 51 -6.08 -22.79 7.30
N MET A 52 -5.97 -22.60 8.62
CA MET A 52 -5.85 -23.74 9.53
C MET A 52 -7.20 -24.48 9.60
N PRO A 53 -7.20 -25.82 9.50
CA PRO A 53 -8.41 -26.62 9.75
C PRO A 53 -8.78 -26.49 11.24
N SER A 54 -9.69 -25.57 11.54
CA SER A 54 -10.21 -25.31 12.87
C SER A 54 -11.69 -25.69 12.93
N PHE A 55 -12.14 -26.20 14.07
CA PHE A 55 -13.53 -26.58 14.31
C PHE A 55 -14.46 -25.36 14.59
N GLY A 56 -13.95 -24.13 14.47
CA GLY A 56 -14.70 -22.89 14.67
C GLY A 56 -15.25 -22.28 13.38
N ASP A 57 -16.18 -21.32 13.52
CA ASP A 57 -16.74 -20.55 12.39
C ASP A 57 -15.67 -19.63 11.79
N GLY A 58 -15.10 -20.01 10.63
CA GLY A 58 -14.08 -19.24 9.91
C GLY A 58 -14.53 -17.83 9.47
N LYS A 59 -15.79 -17.48 9.71
CA LYS A 59 -16.38 -16.17 9.44
C LYS A 59 -15.73 -15.01 10.19
N GLU A 60 -15.31 -15.19 11.44
CA GLU A 60 -14.63 -14.12 12.20
C GLU A 60 -13.27 -13.79 11.59
N ASP A 61 -12.51 -14.82 11.20
CA ASP A 61 -11.21 -14.64 10.56
C ASP A 61 -11.37 -14.00 9.17
N GLN A 62 -12.39 -14.40 8.41
CA GLN A 62 -12.70 -13.79 7.11
C GLN A 62 -13.08 -12.29 7.24
N GLN A 63 -13.92 -11.94 8.21
CA GLN A 63 -14.26 -10.54 8.50
C GLN A 63 -13.03 -9.71 8.88
N ASN A 64 -12.13 -10.30 9.69
CA ASN A 64 -10.88 -9.64 10.07
C ASN A 64 -9.93 -9.43 8.87
N ILE A 65 -9.84 -10.42 7.97
CA ILE A 65 -9.05 -10.33 6.74
C ILE A 65 -9.57 -9.21 5.83
N GLU A 66 -10.89 -9.12 5.66
CA GLU A 66 -11.53 -8.05 4.87
C GLU A 66 -11.27 -6.68 5.49
N ALA A 67 -11.47 -6.53 6.80
CA ALA A 67 -11.23 -5.29 7.52
C ALA A 67 -9.77 -4.81 7.38
N LEU A 68 -8.80 -5.70 7.62
CA LEU A 68 -7.37 -5.41 7.47
C LEU A 68 -7.01 -5.02 6.03
N THR A 69 -7.56 -5.72 5.04
CA THR A 69 -7.30 -5.45 3.62
C THR A 69 -7.83 -4.08 3.20
N THR A 70 -9.05 -3.74 3.61
CA THR A 70 -9.64 -2.43 3.36
C THR A 70 -8.84 -1.33 4.06
N GLU A 71 -8.43 -1.54 5.31
CA GLU A 71 -7.67 -0.55 6.07
C GLU A 71 -6.28 -0.29 5.45
N ILE A 72 -5.55 -1.34 5.07
CA ILE A 72 -4.26 -1.22 4.36
C ILE A 72 -4.46 -0.45 3.05
N THR A 73 -5.46 -0.84 2.25
CA THR A 73 -5.74 -0.18 0.96
C THR A 73 -6.03 1.31 1.13
N ASN A 74 -6.82 1.67 2.14
CA ASN A 74 -7.15 3.06 2.45
C ASN A 74 -5.92 3.85 2.91
N LEU A 75 -5.04 3.26 3.72
CA LEU A 75 -3.79 3.89 4.13
C LEU A 75 -2.86 4.16 2.95
N LEU A 76 -2.72 3.19 2.03
CA LEU A 76 -1.91 3.34 0.82
C LEU A 76 -2.46 4.45 -0.07
N LYS A 77 -3.75 4.40 -0.43
CA LYS A 77 -4.41 5.43 -1.27
C LYS A 77 -4.32 6.83 -0.67
N LYS A 78 -4.55 6.96 0.64
CA LYS A 78 -4.45 8.25 1.33
C LYS A 78 -3.02 8.80 1.28
N SER A 79 -2.04 7.93 1.49
CA SER A 79 -0.62 8.28 1.48
C SER A 79 -0.15 8.70 0.09
N GLU A 80 -0.55 7.96 -0.94
CA GLU A 80 -0.26 8.25 -2.34
C GLU A 80 -0.89 9.57 -2.79
N LYS A 81 -2.18 9.78 -2.51
CA LYS A 81 -2.84 11.06 -2.79
C LYS A 81 -2.12 12.22 -2.11
N LYS A 82 -1.65 12.04 -0.87
CA LYS A 82 -0.92 13.09 -0.14
C LYS A 82 0.48 13.33 -0.73
N LEU A 83 1.18 12.26 -1.11
CA LEU A 83 2.46 12.31 -1.81
C LEU A 83 2.32 13.13 -3.10
N LEU A 84 1.34 12.81 -3.94
CA LEU A 84 1.07 13.51 -5.19
C LEU A 84 0.65 14.96 -4.98
N GLN A 85 -0.22 15.26 -4.01
CA GLN A 85 -0.74 16.62 -3.84
C GLN A 85 0.23 17.58 -3.14
N LYS A 86 1.07 17.08 -2.23
CA LYS A 86 1.87 17.94 -1.33
C LYS A 86 3.37 17.86 -1.59
N LEU A 87 3.88 16.74 -2.09
CA LEU A 87 5.28 16.64 -2.51
C LEU A 87 5.48 16.97 -4.00
N SER A 88 4.46 16.79 -4.85
CA SER A 88 4.52 17.20 -6.27
C SER A 88 4.07 18.64 -6.53
N ALA A 89 3.58 19.37 -5.51
CA ALA A 89 3.21 20.77 -5.66
C ALA A 89 4.47 21.59 -5.96
N ALA A 90 4.65 21.92 -7.25
CA ALA A 90 5.78 22.67 -7.77
C ALA A 90 5.82 24.07 -7.11
N GLY A 91 6.75 24.26 -6.17
CA GLY A 91 7.13 25.59 -5.70
C GLY A 91 8.10 26.23 -6.70
N PRO A 92 8.08 27.57 -6.88
CA PRO A 92 9.02 28.25 -7.75
C PRO A 92 10.41 28.22 -7.10
N SER A 93 11.41 27.76 -7.86
CA SER A 93 12.83 27.61 -7.48
C SER A 93 13.19 26.25 -6.87
N GLU A 94 13.94 25.49 -7.69
CA GLU A 94 14.82 24.37 -7.32
C GLU A 94 14.39 23.49 -6.15
N ASP A 95 13.64 22.42 -6.48
CA ASP A 95 13.51 21.27 -5.61
C ASP A 95 14.90 20.79 -5.15
N SER A 96 15.16 20.89 -3.86
CA SER A 96 16.27 20.18 -3.21
C SER A 96 16.25 18.72 -3.66
N ASN A 97 17.37 18.20 -4.18
CA ASN A 97 17.52 16.78 -4.55
C ASN A 97 17.03 15.84 -3.45
N VAL A 98 17.12 16.27 -2.18
CA VAL A 98 16.58 15.55 -1.02
C VAL A 98 15.08 15.33 -1.13
N ARG A 99 14.27 16.35 -1.47
CA ARG A 99 12.82 16.21 -1.61
C ARG A 99 12.47 15.19 -2.69
N LYS A 100 13.12 15.28 -3.86
CA LYS A 100 12.91 14.33 -4.98
C LYS A 100 13.31 12.91 -4.60
N ASN A 101 14.41 12.73 -3.87
CA ASN A 101 14.84 11.42 -3.38
C ASN A 101 13.84 10.85 -2.38
N VAL A 102 13.36 11.65 -1.43
CA VAL A 102 12.34 11.24 -0.45
C VAL A 102 11.04 10.88 -1.16
N GLN A 103 10.59 11.70 -2.11
CA GLN A 103 9.38 11.43 -2.89
C GLN A 103 9.50 10.10 -3.64
N ARG A 104 10.61 9.85 -4.33
CA ARG A 104 10.85 8.58 -5.02
C ARG A 104 10.86 7.39 -4.06
N GLN A 105 11.59 7.50 -2.95
CA GLN A 105 11.66 6.45 -1.94
C GLN A 105 10.27 6.09 -1.42
N LEU A 106 9.47 7.09 -1.01
CA LEU A 106 8.12 6.87 -0.52
C LEU A 106 7.18 6.30 -1.59
N ALA A 107 7.30 6.75 -2.85
CA ALA A 107 6.54 6.19 -3.96
C ALA A 107 6.86 4.70 -4.15
N THR A 108 8.16 4.35 -4.16
CA THR A 108 8.61 2.96 -4.26
C THR A 108 8.12 2.11 -3.08
N ASP A 109 8.16 2.64 -1.86
CA ASP A 109 7.64 1.94 -0.68
C ASP A 109 6.14 1.66 -0.78
N LEU A 110 5.34 2.64 -1.20
CA LEU A 110 3.90 2.49 -1.40
C LEU A 110 3.59 1.48 -2.52
N GLN A 111 4.33 1.54 -3.62
CA GLN A 111 4.18 0.58 -4.72
C GLN A 111 4.52 -0.84 -4.27
N ASN A 112 5.62 -1.03 -3.55
CA ASN A 112 6.02 -2.32 -3.01
C ASN A 112 4.95 -2.90 -2.08
N LEU A 113 4.39 -2.09 -1.18
CA LEU A 113 3.30 -2.52 -0.30
C LEU A 113 2.03 -2.90 -1.08
N SER A 114 1.71 -2.15 -2.14
CA SER A 114 0.58 -2.43 -3.01
C SER A 114 0.74 -3.77 -3.74
N MET A 115 1.94 -4.06 -4.26
CA MET A 115 2.25 -5.35 -4.88
C MET A 115 2.23 -6.50 -3.86
N GLU A 116 2.80 -6.27 -2.68
CA GLU A 116 2.82 -7.26 -1.59
C GLU A 116 1.40 -7.63 -1.13
N LEU A 117 0.52 -6.63 -0.99
CA LEU A 117 -0.89 -6.85 -0.66
C LEU A 117 -1.57 -7.74 -1.69
N ARG A 118 -1.45 -7.42 -2.97
CA ARG A 118 -2.03 -8.20 -4.07
C ARG A 118 -1.52 -9.64 -4.06
N LYS A 119 -0.21 -9.84 -3.89
CA LYS A 119 0.39 -11.18 -3.84
C LYS A 119 -0.13 -12.00 -2.66
N LYS A 120 -0.21 -11.40 -1.46
CA LYS A 120 -0.75 -12.06 -0.26
C LYS A 120 -2.21 -12.42 -0.43
N GLN A 121 -3.03 -11.50 -0.96
CA GLN A 121 -4.45 -11.73 -1.22
C GLN A 121 -4.68 -12.82 -2.26
N SER A 122 -3.97 -12.76 -3.39
CA SER A 122 -4.05 -13.79 -4.44
C SER A 122 -3.67 -15.18 -3.91
N THR A 123 -2.58 -15.26 -3.14
CA THR A 123 -2.14 -16.52 -2.51
C THR A 123 -3.19 -17.06 -1.53
N TYR A 124 -3.75 -16.19 -0.68
CA TYR A 124 -4.80 -16.58 0.27
C TYR A 124 -6.03 -17.14 -0.45
N LEU A 125 -6.55 -16.43 -1.46
CA LEU A 125 -7.70 -16.88 -2.24
C LEU A 125 -7.45 -18.20 -2.97
N LYS A 126 -6.22 -18.41 -3.47
CA LYS A 126 -5.83 -19.68 -4.10
C LYS A 126 -5.83 -20.82 -3.09
N CYS A 127 -5.24 -20.63 -1.92
CA CYS A 127 -5.25 -21.64 -0.85
C CYS A 127 -6.66 -21.93 -0.34
N LEU A 128 -7.51 -20.91 -0.23
CA LEU A 128 -8.91 -21.07 0.17
C LEU A 128 -9.69 -21.94 -0.83
N ARG A 129 -9.53 -21.70 -2.14
CA ARG A 129 -10.14 -22.56 -3.18
C ARG A 129 -9.66 -24.01 -3.10
N GLN A 130 -8.35 -24.22 -2.94
CA GLN A 130 -7.78 -25.56 -2.82
C GLN A 130 -8.28 -26.31 -1.58
N GLN A 131 -8.56 -25.61 -0.47
CA GLN A 131 -9.13 -26.22 0.72
C GLN A 131 -10.58 -26.68 0.49
N MET A 132 -11.38 -25.88 -0.25
CA MET A 132 -12.74 -26.26 -0.62
C MET A 132 -12.74 -27.45 -1.60
N GLU A 133 -11.93 -27.40 -2.66
CA GLU A 133 -11.82 -28.49 -3.64
C GLU A 133 -11.23 -29.78 -3.03
N GLY A 134 -10.29 -29.66 -2.09
CA GLY A 134 -9.71 -30.79 -1.37
C GLY A 134 -10.65 -31.44 -0.35
N GLN A 135 -11.64 -30.70 0.17
CA GLN A 135 -12.72 -31.24 0.99
C GLN A 135 -13.79 -31.93 0.14
N ASP A 136 -14.12 -31.38 -1.03
CA ASP A 136 -15.07 -32.00 -1.97
C ASP A 136 -14.51 -33.26 -2.65
N ALA A 137 -13.19 -33.38 -2.80
CA ALA A 137 -12.54 -34.59 -3.33
C ALA A 137 -12.48 -35.75 -2.33
N ALA A 138 -12.72 -35.50 -1.03
CA ALA A 138 -12.72 -36.57 -0.01
C ALA A 138 -14.06 -37.30 0.08
N ASP A 139 -15.15 -36.71 -0.43
CA ASP A 139 -16.50 -37.30 -0.38
C ASP A 139 -17.00 -37.80 -1.76
N LEU A 140 -16.26 -37.52 -2.85
CA LEU A 140 -16.58 -38.08 -4.17
C LEU A 140 -15.79 -39.38 -4.44
N GLU A 141 -16.32 -40.44 -3.85
CA GLU A 141 -16.43 -41.80 -4.38
C GLU A 141 -15.61 -42.12 -5.65
N MET A 142 -14.69 -43.06 -5.48
CA MET A 142 -14.34 -44.14 -6.42
C MET A 142 -15.08 -44.13 -7.77
N ASN A 143 -14.57 -43.42 -8.78
CA ASN A 143 -14.76 -43.85 -10.16
C ASN A 143 -13.63 -43.40 -11.08
N LEU A 144 -13.19 -44.34 -11.90
CA LEU A 144 -12.06 -44.24 -12.80
C LEU A 144 -12.41 -43.36 -14.00
N ASN A 145 -11.34 -42.80 -14.60
CA ASN A 145 -11.21 -42.42 -16.01
C ASN A 145 -11.37 -40.92 -16.36
N GLY A 146 -10.29 -40.37 -16.94
CA GLY A 146 -10.38 -39.50 -18.11
C GLY A 146 -10.27 -37.98 -17.88
N ASN A 147 -9.12 -37.43 -18.30
CA ASN A 147 -8.84 -36.02 -18.62
C ASN A 147 -8.93 -34.96 -17.50
N ARG A 148 -7.75 -34.57 -16.98
CA ARG A 148 -7.53 -33.25 -16.37
C ARG A 148 -7.40 -32.19 -17.48
N PRO A 149 -8.23 -31.14 -17.53
CA PRO A 149 -7.88 -29.92 -18.24
C PRO A 149 -6.78 -29.20 -17.46
N LYS A 150 -5.75 -28.79 -18.18
CA LYS A 150 -4.69 -27.92 -17.69
C LYS A 150 -5.21 -26.50 -17.86
N GLU A 151 -5.72 -25.90 -16.79
CA GLU A 151 -6.19 -24.53 -16.84
C GLU A 151 -5.00 -23.58 -16.87
N GLU A 152 -5.11 -22.67 -17.84
CA GLU A 152 -4.07 -21.85 -18.43
C GLU A 152 -3.71 -20.69 -17.49
N ASP A 153 -2.43 -20.34 -17.53
CA ASP A 153 -1.86 -19.19 -16.87
C ASP A 153 -2.44 -17.91 -17.49
N ASP A 154 -3.53 -17.38 -16.92
CA ASP A 154 -4.02 -16.05 -17.29
C ASP A 154 -3.28 -14.98 -16.49
N ASP A 155 -2.38 -14.32 -17.22
CA ASP A 155 -1.67 -13.08 -16.90
C ASP A 155 -2.63 -12.01 -16.34
N LEU A 156 -2.68 -11.88 -15.01
CA LEU A 156 -3.39 -10.78 -14.34
C LEU A 156 -2.39 -9.72 -13.83
N ASP A 157 -1.55 -9.21 -14.73
CA ASP A 157 -0.59 -8.13 -14.46
C ASP A 157 -0.98 -6.78 -15.11
N ASP A 158 -2.23 -6.62 -15.56
CA ASP A 158 -2.70 -5.38 -16.19
C ASP A 158 -4.00 -4.85 -15.59
N MET A 159 -3.95 -4.45 -14.32
CA MET A 159 -4.92 -3.51 -13.75
C MET A 159 -4.14 -2.37 -13.08
N VAL A 160 -3.74 -1.45 -13.96
CA VAL A 160 -3.60 0.00 -13.80
C VAL A 160 -3.56 0.50 -12.36
N PHE A 161 -2.40 1.04 -12.01
CA PHE A 161 -2.11 1.96 -10.91
C PHE A 161 -3.34 2.76 -10.45
N LEU A 162 -3.66 2.65 -9.16
CA LEU A 162 -4.64 3.48 -8.45
C LEU A 162 -4.01 4.79 -7.99
#